data_AF-A0A7X8GI21-F1
#
_entry.id   AF-A0A7X8GI21-F1
#
_cell.length_a   1.000
_cell.length_b   1.000
_cell.length_c   1.000
_cell.angle_alpha   90.00
_cell.angle_beta   90.00
_cell.angle_gamma   90.00
#
_symmetry.space_group_name_H-M   'P 1'
#
loop_
_entity.id
_entity.type
_entity.pdbx_description
1 polymer ?
#
loop_
_entity_poly.entity_id
_entity_poly.type
_entity_poly.pdbx_seq_one_letter_code
_entity_poly.pdbx_strand_id
1 'polypeptide(L)'
;MSTSVTQPQQRDVPAHFPPAVIRVLGAGRFGRIAAERLARRFPRADFLVVDMHRERLEPIERELGLPVLQGDAVPFLLSAPLAESDWIIPAVPLHVAFGWVLGHLARRFPVKLLPVPEVVDGQVPNPFRTESGTLYASFATFRCPDNCSEPDAICTHTKEPRKANLFEVLENVRANGYRVVVVRSHQLAPGVGGYPVEALRDKLSEILREPGRWIVATSCRCHAVVDALNWGPP
;
A
#
# COMPACT_ATOMS: atom_id res chain seq x y z
N MET A 1 2.62 6.88 -45.41
CA MET A 1 3.54 7.06 -44.27
C MET A 1 2.81 7.90 -43.24
N SER A 2 2.08 7.26 -42.31
CA SER A 2 1.39 7.96 -41.23
C SER A 2 2.22 7.84 -39.97
N THR A 3 2.91 8.93 -39.64
CA THR A 3 3.61 9.10 -38.38
C THR A 3 2.58 9.22 -37.26
N SER A 4 2.39 8.14 -36.49
CA SER A 4 1.66 8.16 -35.23
C SER A 4 2.42 9.05 -34.25
N VAL A 5 1.85 10.22 -33.97
CA VAL A 5 2.30 11.10 -32.89
C VAL A 5 2.09 10.35 -31.58
N THR A 6 3.19 9.94 -30.95
CA THR A 6 3.22 9.41 -29.59
C THR A 6 2.63 10.49 -28.66
N GLN A 7 1.47 10.21 -28.07
CA GLN A 7 0.94 11.03 -26.99
C GLN A 7 2.00 11.08 -25.88
N PRO A 8 2.31 12.27 -25.33
CA PRO A 8 3.25 12.38 -24.23
C PRO A 8 2.71 11.57 -23.04
N GLN A 9 3.52 10.64 -22.53
CA GLN A 9 3.24 9.89 -21.31
C GLN A 9 2.86 10.87 -20.21
N GLN A 10 1.59 10.86 -19.82
CA GLN A 10 1.04 11.66 -18.75
C GLN A 10 1.84 11.35 -17.49
N ARG A 11 2.44 12.38 -16.87
CA ARG A 11 3.27 12.21 -15.66
C ARG A 11 2.44 11.49 -14.60
N ASP A 12 2.97 10.39 -14.09
CA ASP A 12 2.37 9.52 -13.09
C ASP A 12 2.41 10.16 -11.69
N VAL A 13 1.70 11.29 -11.55
CA VAL A 13 1.62 12.06 -10.31
C VAL A 13 0.34 11.65 -9.59
N PRO A 14 0.42 11.08 -8.37
CA PRO A 14 -0.76 10.73 -7.60
C PRO A 14 -1.56 11.96 -7.21
N ALA A 15 -2.87 11.78 -7.01
CA ALA A 15 -3.72 12.78 -6.39
C ALA A 15 -3.13 13.22 -5.03
N HIS A 16 -3.39 14.47 -4.65
CA HIS A 16 -2.91 15.05 -3.39
C HIS A 16 -1.37 15.08 -3.22
N PHE A 17 -0.62 15.16 -4.32
CA PHE A 17 0.83 15.38 -4.29
C PHE A 17 1.20 16.85 -4.57
N PRO A 18 2.10 17.47 -3.79
CA PRO A 18 2.81 16.93 -2.63
C PRO A 18 1.89 16.75 -1.40
N PRO A 19 2.21 15.81 -0.50
CA PRO A 19 1.40 15.55 0.70
C PRO A 19 1.42 16.75 1.64
N ALA A 20 0.24 17.23 2.05
CA ALA A 20 0.10 18.19 3.14
C ALA A 20 0.05 17.52 4.52
N VAL A 21 -0.41 16.27 4.57
CA VAL A 21 -0.60 15.51 5.81
C VAL A 21 -0.09 14.08 5.60
N ILE A 22 0.73 13.58 6.52
CA ILE A 22 1.38 12.27 6.45
C ILE A 22 1.17 11.51 7.76
N ARG A 23 0.68 10.27 7.64
CA ARG A 23 0.50 9.31 8.74
C ARG A 23 1.43 8.13 8.51
N VAL A 24 2.48 8.01 9.32
CA VAL A 24 3.39 6.86 9.28
C VAL A 24 2.90 5.81 10.27
N LEU A 25 2.61 4.62 9.77
CA LEU A 25 2.09 3.52 10.57
C LEU A 25 3.20 2.51 10.82
N GLY A 26 3.77 2.55 12.00
CA GLY A 26 4.96 1.81 12.42
C GLY A 26 6.14 2.75 12.65
N ALA A 27 6.88 2.51 13.73
CA ALA A 27 8.09 3.23 14.14
C ALA A 27 9.31 2.29 14.24
N GLY A 28 9.20 1.06 13.71
CA GLY A 28 10.36 0.20 13.49
C GLY A 28 11.34 0.76 12.44
N ARG A 29 12.29 -0.07 11.99
CA ARG A 29 13.33 0.34 11.02
C ARG A 29 12.80 1.12 9.82
N PHE A 30 11.79 0.59 9.13
CA PHE A 30 11.23 1.22 7.93
C PHE A 30 10.35 2.44 8.25
N GLY A 31 9.67 2.43 9.39
CA GLY A 31 8.89 3.57 9.87
C GLY A 31 9.76 4.78 10.18
N ARG A 32 10.89 4.55 10.88
CA ARG A 32 11.90 5.58 11.12
C ARG A 32 12.48 6.14 9.82
N ILE A 33 12.86 5.27 8.89
CA ILE A 33 13.36 5.68 7.57
C ILE A 33 12.33 6.56 6.84
N ALA A 34 11.06 6.17 6.87
CA ALA A 34 9.98 6.94 6.28
C ALA A 34 9.84 8.33 6.94
N ALA A 35 9.76 8.37 8.26
CA ALA A 35 9.65 9.61 9.03
C ALA A 35 10.82 10.57 8.73
N GLU A 36 12.06 10.08 8.77
CA GLU A 36 13.26 10.87 8.46
C GLU A 36 13.27 11.43 7.04
N ARG A 37 13.01 10.58 6.04
CA ARG A 37 13.09 10.98 4.63
C ARG A 37 11.96 11.93 4.25
N LEU A 38 10.75 11.65 4.73
CA LEU A 38 9.58 12.46 4.40
C LEU A 38 9.61 13.80 5.14
N ALA A 39 10.01 13.85 6.41
CA ALA A 39 10.12 15.13 7.13
C ALA A 39 11.15 16.07 6.48
N ARG A 40 12.28 15.52 5.99
CA ARG A 40 13.26 16.29 5.22
C ARG A 40 12.74 16.76 3.87
N ARG A 41 12.00 15.91 3.16
CA ARG A 41 11.49 16.21 1.80
C ARG A 41 10.28 17.15 1.82
N PHE A 42 9.43 17.03 2.83
CA PHE A 42 8.18 17.77 2.99
C PHE A 42 8.14 18.47 4.35
N PRO A 43 9.02 19.47 4.59
CA PRO A 43 9.15 20.12 5.90
C PRO A 43 7.93 20.92 6.36
N ARG A 44 6.95 21.11 5.47
CA ARG A 44 5.67 21.80 5.74
C ARG A 44 4.48 20.86 5.90
N ALA A 45 4.69 19.54 5.79
CA ALA A 45 3.61 18.59 5.96
C ALA A 45 3.34 18.34 7.45
N ASP A 46 2.08 18.14 7.81
CA ASP A 46 1.70 17.71 9.15
C ASP A 46 1.96 16.21 9.30
N PHE A 47 2.75 15.84 10.31
CA PHE A 47 3.10 14.44 10.56
C PHE A 47 2.31 13.85 11.72
N LEU A 48 2.19 12.53 11.72
CA LEU A 48 1.94 11.72 12.91
C LEU A 48 2.55 10.34 12.69
N VAL A 49 3.33 9.84 13.66
CA VAL A 49 3.86 8.48 13.65
C VAL A 49 3.11 7.63 14.70
N VAL A 50 2.58 6.49 14.28
CA VAL A 50 1.76 5.62 15.13
C VAL A 50 2.45 4.26 15.28
N ASP A 51 2.68 3.78 16.50
CA ASP A 51 3.19 2.42 16.76
C ASP A 51 2.66 1.92 18.12
N MET A 52 2.50 0.61 18.28
CA MET A 52 2.03 0.00 19.53
C MET A 52 3.07 0.10 20.65
N HIS A 53 4.35 0.19 20.27
CA HIS A 53 5.51 0.09 21.14
C HIS A 53 6.07 1.48 21.45
N ARG A 54 5.92 1.92 22.70
CA ARG A 54 6.42 3.24 23.15
C ARG A 54 7.91 3.39 22.91
N GLU A 55 8.69 2.34 23.14
CA GLU A 55 10.13 2.29 22.96
C GLU A 55 10.58 2.55 21.51
N ARG A 56 9.70 2.34 20.53
CA ARG A 56 9.98 2.65 19.11
C ARG A 56 9.62 4.08 18.75
N LEU A 57 8.69 4.69 19.48
CA LEU A 57 8.24 6.07 19.27
C LEU A 57 9.19 7.08 19.94
N GLU A 58 9.81 6.73 21.06
CA GLU A 58 10.71 7.63 21.80
C GLU A 58 11.84 8.21 20.94
N PRO A 59 12.56 7.43 20.09
CA PRO A 59 13.58 8.00 19.20
C PRO A 59 12.99 8.92 18.14
N ILE A 60 11.78 8.65 17.64
CA ILE A 60 11.11 9.51 16.64
C ILE A 60 10.79 10.88 17.26
N GLU A 61 10.21 10.87 18.46
CA GLU A 61 9.86 12.09 19.19
C GLU A 61 11.11 12.89 19.58
N ARG A 62 12.13 12.22 20.13
CA ARG A 62 13.34 12.88 20.65
C ARG A 62 14.33 13.33 19.57
N GLU A 63 14.58 12.49 18.57
CA GLU A 63 15.64 12.75 17.57
C GLU A 63 15.11 13.50 16.35
N LEU A 64 13.85 13.25 15.94
CA LEU A 64 13.25 13.87 14.77
C LEU A 64 12.30 15.02 15.11
N GLY A 65 11.89 15.15 16.38
CA GLY A 65 10.94 16.17 16.81
C GLY A 65 9.55 15.98 16.21
N LEU A 66 9.21 14.76 15.77
CA LEU A 66 7.93 14.46 15.12
C LEU A 66 6.89 14.02 16.15
N PRO A 67 5.62 14.42 15.98
CA PRO A 67 4.54 13.97 16.86
C PRO A 67 4.31 12.47 16.73
N VAL A 68 4.06 11.83 17.88
CA VAL A 68 3.86 10.38 17.99
C VAL A 68 2.55 10.05 18.69
N LEU A 69 1.97 8.90 18.36
CA LEU A 69 0.82 8.33 19.04
C LEU A 69 1.05 6.84 19.30
N GLN A 70 0.93 6.42 20.56
CA GLN A 70 0.97 4.99 20.88
C GLN A 70 -0.37 4.34 20.53
N GLY A 71 -0.36 3.35 19.64
CA GLY A 71 -1.57 2.66 19.21
C GLY A 71 -1.34 1.68 18.06
N ASP A 72 -2.35 0.83 17.81
CA ASP A 72 -2.35 -0.08 16.67
C ASP A 72 -2.75 0.67 15.39
N ALA A 73 -2.05 0.37 14.29
CA ALA A 73 -2.21 1.01 13.00
C ALA A 73 -3.64 0.91 12.44
N VAL A 74 -4.26 -0.27 12.45
CA VAL A 74 -5.59 -0.46 11.83
C VAL A 74 -6.70 0.19 12.67
N PRO A 75 -6.79 -0.05 14.00
CA PRO A 75 -7.73 0.68 14.86
C PRO A 75 -7.57 2.20 14.81
N PHE A 76 -6.34 2.71 14.72
CA PHE A 76 -6.10 4.14 14.51
C PHE A 76 -6.77 4.62 13.21
N LEU A 77 -6.49 3.98 12.07
CA LEU A 77 -7.08 4.38 10.78
C LEU A 77 -8.61 4.27 10.74
N LEU A 78 -9.20 3.35 11.51
CA LEU A 78 -10.65 3.15 11.58
C LEU A 78 -11.38 4.17 12.46
N SER A 79 -10.66 4.90 13.31
CA SER A 79 -11.23 5.85 14.28
C SER A 79 -10.79 7.30 14.02
N ALA A 80 -9.65 7.52 13.37
CA ALA A 80 -9.14 8.84 13.08
C ALA A 80 -10.01 9.59 12.04
N PRO A 81 -10.24 10.90 12.22
CA PRO A 81 -10.90 11.74 11.23
C PRO A 81 -9.91 12.09 10.09
N LEU A 82 -9.70 11.15 9.17
CA LEU A 82 -8.78 11.32 8.04
C LEU A 82 -9.45 12.10 6.90
N ALA A 83 -8.77 13.09 6.33
CA ALA A 83 -9.18 13.71 5.08
C ALA A 83 -8.76 12.84 3.88
N GLU A 84 -9.39 13.03 2.71
CA GLU A 84 -9.04 12.28 1.49
C GLU A 84 -7.59 12.53 1.04
N SER A 85 -7.10 13.74 1.32
CA SER A 85 -5.74 14.17 1.06
C SER A 85 -4.68 13.66 2.05
N ASP A 86 -5.07 13.00 3.14
CA ASP A 86 -4.11 12.44 4.09
C ASP A 86 -3.38 11.27 3.44
N TRP A 87 -2.05 11.26 3.57
CA TRP A 87 -1.21 10.17 3.06
C TRP A 87 -0.92 9.14 4.14
N ILE A 88 -1.15 7.88 3.80
CA ILE A 88 -0.84 6.73 4.66
C ILE A 88 0.47 6.11 4.19
N ILE A 89 1.42 5.97 5.12
CA ILE A 89 2.69 5.30 4.91
C ILE A 89 2.69 4.00 5.73
N PRO A 90 2.36 2.85 5.13
CA PRO A 90 2.35 1.58 5.84
C PRO A 90 3.79 1.09 6.07
N ALA A 91 4.20 1.00 7.33
CA ALA A 91 5.52 0.53 7.77
C ALA A 91 5.44 -0.52 8.90
N VAL A 92 4.28 -1.17 9.02
CA VAL A 92 3.99 -2.31 9.91
C VAL A 92 3.94 -3.61 9.10
N PRO A 93 4.27 -4.77 9.70
CA PRO A 93 4.27 -6.07 9.02
C PRO A 93 2.87 -6.65 8.86
N LEU A 94 1.93 -5.86 8.33
CA LEU A 94 0.55 -6.24 8.08
C LEU A 94 0.04 -5.56 6.80
N HIS A 95 -0.96 -6.16 6.16
CA HIS A 95 -1.60 -5.56 4.98
C HIS A 95 -2.59 -4.46 5.41
N VAL A 96 -2.08 -3.24 5.58
CA VAL A 96 -2.84 -2.11 6.18
C VAL A 96 -4.12 -1.81 5.42
N ALA A 97 -4.05 -1.73 4.08
CA ALA A 97 -5.22 -1.43 3.25
C ALA A 97 -6.32 -2.50 3.43
N PHE A 98 -5.95 -3.77 3.40
CA PHE A 98 -6.87 -4.88 3.64
C PHE A 98 -7.46 -4.84 5.06
N GLY A 99 -6.64 -4.62 6.09
CA GLY A 99 -7.11 -4.49 7.46
C GLY A 99 -8.13 -3.35 7.64
N TRP A 100 -7.90 -2.22 6.97
CA TRP A 100 -8.82 -1.09 6.96
C TRP A 100 -10.14 -1.40 6.24
N VAL A 101 -10.08 -2.01 5.06
CA VAL A 101 -11.26 -2.48 4.32
C VAL A 101 -12.07 -3.48 5.14
N LEU A 102 -11.40 -4.49 5.69
CA LEU A 102 -12.00 -5.51 6.54
C LEU A 102 -12.72 -4.89 7.74
N GLY A 103 -12.09 -3.94 8.43
CA GLY A 103 -12.68 -3.26 9.58
C GLY A 103 -13.95 -2.47 9.24
N HIS A 104 -13.99 -1.80 8.08
CA HIS A 104 -15.20 -1.10 7.63
C HIS A 104 -16.32 -2.03 7.21
N LEU A 105 -16.01 -3.14 6.53
CA LEU A 105 -17.01 -4.15 6.17
C LEU A 105 -17.57 -4.82 7.42
N ALA A 106 -16.72 -5.25 8.34
CA ALA A 106 -17.12 -5.97 9.56
C ALA A 106 -17.99 -5.14 10.51
N ARG A 107 -17.95 -3.81 10.43
CA ARG A 107 -18.86 -2.91 11.16
C ARG A 107 -20.30 -2.98 10.68
N ARG A 108 -20.55 -3.49 9.47
CA ARG A 108 -21.86 -3.41 8.79
C ARG A 108 -22.38 -4.76 8.31
N PHE A 109 -21.48 -5.72 8.05
CA PHE A 109 -21.79 -6.97 7.40
C PHE A 109 -20.99 -8.13 8.02
N PRO A 110 -21.52 -9.37 7.98
CA PRO A 110 -20.70 -10.56 8.16
C PRO A 110 -19.55 -10.60 7.15
N VAL A 111 -18.34 -10.82 7.66
CA VAL A 111 -17.13 -10.97 6.83
C VAL A 111 -16.41 -12.26 7.20
N LYS A 112 -15.93 -12.98 6.19
CA LYS A 112 -15.10 -14.16 6.31
C LYS A 112 -13.78 -13.93 5.60
N LEU A 113 -12.67 -14.11 6.31
CA LEU A 113 -11.35 -14.17 5.69
C LEU A 113 -11.25 -15.43 4.83
N LEU A 114 -10.69 -15.30 3.63
CA LEU A 114 -10.46 -16.39 2.71
C LEU A 114 -8.96 -16.47 2.39
N PRO A 115 -8.40 -17.67 2.17
CA PRO A 115 -7.09 -17.77 1.55
C PRO A 115 -7.16 -17.18 0.13
N VAL A 116 -6.08 -16.52 -0.31
CA VAL A 116 -5.95 -16.12 -1.71
C VAL A 116 -5.97 -17.39 -2.58
N PRO A 117 -6.80 -17.47 -3.64
CA PRO A 117 -6.88 -18.68 -4.48
C PRO A 117 -5.51 -19.09 -5.05
N GLU A 118 -5.19 -20.40 -5.05
CA GLU A 118 -3.89 -20.91 -5.53
C GLU A 118 -3.61 -20.57 -7.00
N VAL A 119 -4.65 -20.43 -7.83
CA VAL A 119 -4.51 -20.03 -9.24
C VAL A 119 -3.87 -18.65 -9.41
N VAL A 120 -3.87 -17.80 -8.37
CA VAL A 120 -3.22 -16.49 -8.39
C VAL A 120 -1.69 -16.63 -8.45
N ASP A 121 -1.12 -17.69 -7.89
CA ASP A 121 0.33 -17.90 -7.82
C ASP A 121 0.94 -17.99 -9.23
N GLY A 122 0.24 -18.61 -10.17
CA GLY A 122 0.64 -18.71 -11.58
C GLY A 122 0.46 -17.42 -12.39
N GLN A 123 -0.12 -16.37 -11.81
CA GLN A 123 -0.44 -15.10 -12.49
C GLN A 123 0.40 -13.93 -11.98
N VAL A 124 1.18 -14.11 -10.92
CA VAL A 124 2.00 -13.06 -10.31
C VAL A 124 3.47 -13.47 -10.26
N PRO A 125 4.41 -12.52 -10.29
CA PRO A 125 5.83 -12.83 -10.25
C PRO A 125 6.27 -13.26 -8.84
N ASN A 126 7.05 -14.33 -8.77
CA ASN A 126 7.68 -14.86 -7.55
C ASN A 126 6.75 -14.87 -6.33
N PRO A 127 5.62 -15.61 -6.38
CA PRO A 127 4.67 -15.68 -5.28
C PRO A 127 5.33 -16.26 -4.02
N PHE A 128 5.01 -15.67 -2.86
CA PHE A 128 5.40 -16.18 -1.55
C PHE A 128 4.20 -16.10 -0.59
N ARG A 129 3.75 -17.25 -0.08
CA ARG A 129 2.64 -17.33 0.87
C ARG A 129 3.15 -17.40 2.30
N THR A 130 2.54 -16.64 3.19
CA THR A 130 2.74 -16.79 4.64
C THR A 130 1.85 -17.89 5.20
N GLU A 131 2.13 -18.31 6.43
CA GLU A 131 1.27 -19.22 7.19
C GLU A 131 -0.15 -18.66 7.39
N SER A 132 -0.31 -17.33 7.43
CA SER A 132 -1.62 -16.66 7.51
C SER A 132 -2.43 -16.71 6.21
N GLY A 133 -1.86 -17.23 5.12
CA GLY A 133 -2.48 -17.27 3.79
C GLY A 133 -2.36 -15.98 2.98
N THR A 134 -1.66 -14.98 3.50
CA THR A 134 -1.31 -13.75 2.79
C THR A 134 -0.32 -14.07 1.68
N LEU A 135 -0.57 -13.57 0.48
CA LEU A 135 0.29 -13.74 -0.68
C LEU A 135 1.10 -12.48 -0.92
N TYR A 136 2.43 -12.61 -0.91
CA TYR A 136 3.35 -11.60 -1.41
C TYR A 136 3.73 -11.93 -2.85
N ALA A 137 3.93 -10.90 -3.68
CA ALA A 137 4.44 -11.05 -5.03
C ALA A 137 5.51 -9.99 -5.30
N SER A 138 6.50 -10.34 -6.13
CA SER A 138 7.64 -9.48 -6.40
C SER A 138 8.25 -9.77 -7.76
N PHE A 139 8.54 -8.74 -8.55
CA PHE A 139 9.43 -8.90 -9.71
C PHE A 139 10.89 -9.14 -9.31
N ALA A 140 11.30 -8.65 -8.14
CA ALA A 140 12.66 -8.87 -7.66
C ALA A 140 12.79 -10.27 -7.07
N THR A 141 13.77 -11.02 -7.55
CA THR A 141 14.26 -12.29 -6.98
C THR A 141 15.41 -12.09 -5.98
N PHE A 142 15.66 -10.83 -5.61
CA PHE A 142 16.74 -10.38 -4.74
C PHE A 142 16.23 -9.33 -3.75
N ARG A 143 16.99 -9.06 -2.70
CA ARG A 143 16.67 -7.99 -1.75
C ARG A 143 17.02 -6.63 -2.34
N CYS A 144 16.00 -5.82 -2.63
CA CYS A 144 16.21 -4.45 -3.05
C CYS A 144 16.89 -3.61 -1.95
N PRO A 145 17.66 -2.58 -2.33
CA PRO A 145 18.20 -1.64 -1.34
C PRO A 145 17.07 -0.82 -0.71
N ASP A 146 17.24 -0.42 0.55
CA ASP A 146 16.20 0.32 1.30
C ASP A 146 15.90 1.71 0.71
N ASN A 147 16.66 2.19 -0.27
CA ASN A 147 16.48 3.46 -0.96
C ASN A 147 16.09 3.29 -2.44
N CYS A 148 15.47 2.17 -2.80
CA CYS A 148 14.97 1.96 -4.17
C CYS A 148 13.92 3.04 -4.53
N SER A 149 14.20 3.87 -5.53
CA SER A 149 13.27 4.91 -5.99
C SER A 149 12.19 4.41 -6.95
N GLU A 150 12.23 3.13 -7.31
CA GLU A 150 11.23 2.50 -8.18
C GLU A 150 10.94 3.27 -9.49
N PRO A 151 11.98 3.66 -10.25
CA PRO A 151 11.76 4.50 -11.43
C PRO A 151 11.05 3.71 -12.53
N ASP A 152 10.35 4.43 -13.40
CA ASP A 152 9.36 3.85 -14.33
C ASP A 152 9.96 2.89 -15.36
N ALA A 153 11.17 3.17 -15.88
CA ALA A 153 11.73 2.45 -17.01
C ALA A 153 12.78 1.39 -16.62
N ILE A 154 13.71 1.72 -15.72
CA ILE A 154 14.94 0.92 -15.50
C ILE A 154 15.12 0.65 -14.02
N CYS A 155 15.24 -0.62 -13.63
CA CYS A 155 15.54 -0.99 -12.26
C CYS A 155 16.88 -0.37 -11.79
N THR A 156 16.86 0.38 -10.68
CA THR A 156 18.09 1.02 -10.15
C THR A 156 19.13 0.02 -9.67
N HIS A 157 18.70 -1.19 -9.31
CA HIS A 157 19.56 -2.27 -8.86
C HIS A 157 20.12 -3.11 -10.02
N THR A 158 19.25 -3.75 -10.82
CA THR A 158 19.70 -4.64 -11.91
C THR A 158 20.13 -3.92 -13.17
N LYS A 159 19.76 -2.64 -13.34
CA LYS A 159 19.93 -1.85 -14.57
C LYS A 159 19.15 -2.38 -15.77
N GLU A 160 18.23 -3.32 -15.55
CA GLU A 160 17.40 -3.89 -16.59
C GLU A 160 16.10 -3.09 -16.77
N PRO A 161 15.52 -3.09 -17.99
CA PRO A 161 14.18 -2.55 -18.22
C PRO A 161 13.13 -3.26 -17.37
N ARG A 162 12.15 -2.49 -16.87
CA ARG A 162 10.97 -3.05 -16.22
C ARG A 162 10.07 -3.70 -17.25
N LYS A 163 9.65 -4.93 -16.98
CA LYS A 163 8.78 -5.71 -17.88
C LYS A 163 7.33 -5.25 -17.83
N ALA A 164 6.85 -4.87 -16.64
CA ALA A 164 5.49 -4.40 -16.37
C ALA A 164 5.43 -3.69 -15.01
N ASN A 165 4.29 -3.08 -14.70
CA ASN A 165 3.96 -2.64 -13.34
C ASN A 165 3.17 -3.73 -12.61
N LEU A 166 3.56 -4.05 -11.38
CA LEU A 166 2.90 -5.14 -10.64
C LEU A 166 1.44 -4.82 -10.29
N PHE A 167 1.10 -3.56 -10.03
CA PHE A 167 -0.31 -3.17 -9.82
C PHE A 167 -1.19 -3.45 -11.05
N GLU A 168 -0.71 -3.22 -12.27
CA GLU A 168 -1.44 -3.56 -13.51
C GLU A 168 -1.57 -5.08 -13.70
N VAL A 169 -0.52 -5.84 -13.36
CA VAL A 169 -0.58 -7.31 -13.38
C VAL A 169 -1.67 -7.82 -12.43
N LEU A 170 -1.74 -7.26 -11.22
CA LEU A 170 -2.74 -7.63 -10.21
C LEU A 170 -4.17 -7.27 -10.63
N GLU A 171 -4.39 -6.10 -11.26
CA GLU A 171 -5.70 -5.71 -11.80
C GLU A 171 -6.21 -6.72 -12.86
N ASN A 172 -5.29 -7.44 -13.50
CA ASN A 172 -5.60 -8.45 -14.52
C ASN A 172 -5.68 -9.89 -13.99
N VAL A 173 -5.47 -10.11 -12.68
CA VAL A 173 -5.63 -11.43 -12.07
C VAL A 173 -7.07 -11.92 -12.25
N ARG A 174 -7.22 -13.20 -12.56
CA ARG A 174 -8.50 -13.90 -12.69
C ARG A 174 -8.53 -15.09 -11.75
N ALA A 175 -9.54 -15.11 -10.87
CA ALA A 175 -9.84 -16.25 -10.03
C ALA A 175 -11.35 -16.47 -9.99
N ASN A 176 -11.80 -17.71 -10.20
CA ASN A 176 -13.23 -17.99 -10.37
C ASN A 176 -14.04 -17.55 -9.14
N GLY A 177 -15.06 -16.71 -9.36
CA GLY A 177 -15.92 -16.18 -8.32
C GLY A 177 -15.28 -15.09 -7.43
N TYR A 178 -14.11 -14.56 -7.81
CA TYR A 178 -13.47 -13.43 -7.13
C TYR A 178 -13.43 -12.20 -8.02
N ARG A 179 -13.64 -11.03 -7.42
CA ARG A 179 -13.27 -9.73 -7.98
C ARG A 179 -11.96 -9.25 -7.37
N VAL A 180 -11.23 -8.39 -8.07
CA VAL A 180 -9.93 -7.88 -7.62
C VAL A 180 -9.99 -6.37 -7.50
N VAL A 181 -9.49 -5.84 -6.38
CA VAL A 181 -9.15 -4.42 -6.25
C VAL A 181 -7.69 -4.25 -5.87
N VAL A 182 -7.06 -3.21 -6.42
CA VAL A 182 -5.65 -2.88 -6.15
C VAL A 182 -5.57 -1.46 -5.62
N VAL A 183 -4.97 -1.30 -4.44
CA VAL A 183 -4.55 -0.02 -3.88
C VAL A 183 -3.11 0.21 -4.32
N ARG A 184 -2.89 1.18 -5.19
CA ARG A 184 -1.55 1.50 -5.67
C ARG A 184 -0.77 2.27 -4.62
N SER A 185 0.41 1.78 -4.28
CA SER A 185 1.41 2.48 -3.47
C SER A 185 2.36 3.27 -4.37
N HIS A 186 2.50 4.57 -4.12
CA HIS A 186 3.36 5.50 -4.84
C HIS A 186 4.61 5.81 -4.02
N GLN A 187 5.77 5.94 -4.67
CA GLN A 187 6.99 6.40 -4.01
C GLN A 187 6.91 7.90 -3.68
N LEU A 188 6.98 8.25 -2.40
CA LEU A 188 7.05 9.63 -1.91
C LEU A 188 8.50 10.09 -1.70
N ALA A 189 9.37 9.16 -1.32
CA ALA A 189 10.82 9.30 -1.26
C ALA A 189 11.45 7.94 -1.61
N PRO A 190 12.74 7.86 -1.98
CA PRO A 190 13.36 6.57 -2.30
C PRO A 190 13.15 5.57 -1.15
N GLY A 191 12.57 4.40 -1.46
CA GLY A 191 12.24 3.34 -0.51
C GLY A 191 11.08 3.62 0.45
N VAL A 192 10.29 4.67 0.20
CA VAL A 192 9.17 5.07 1.05
C VAL A 192 7.93 5.22 0.18
N GLY A 193 7.10 4.18 0.20
CA GLY A 193 5.83 4.11 -0.52
C GLY A 193 4.64 4.41 0.38
N GLY A 194 3.58 4.96 -0.21
CA GLY A 194 2.31 5.20 0.48
C GLY A 194 1.17 5.48 -0.50
N TYR A 195 0.00 5.79 0.03
CA TYR A 195 -1.18 6.11 -0.76
C TYR A 195 -2.06 7.12 -0.03
N PRO A 196 -2.80 7.98 -0.76
CA PRO A 196 -3.78 8.86 -0.15
C PRO A 196 -4.98 8.06 0.37
N VAL A 197 -5.65 8.60 1.38
CA VAL A 197 -6.90 8.04 1.93
C VAL A 197 -8.00 7.95 0.88
N GLU A 198 -8.03 8.90 -0.07
CA GLU A 198 -8.91 8.85 -1.25
C GLU A 198 -8.83 7.49 -1.95
N ALA A 199 -7.62 7.01 -2.26
CA ALA A 199 -7.42 5.74 -2.96
C ALA A 199 -7.95 4.53 -2.15
N LEU A 200 -7.84 4.55 -0.82
CA LEU A 200 -8.46 3.51 0.03
C LEU A 200 -9.99 3.57 -0.02
N ARG A 201 -10.56 4.77 0.08
CA ARG A 201 -12.01 4.99 0.08
C ARG A 201 -12.63 4.59 -1.25
N ASP A 202 -11.96 4.88 -2.35
CA ASP A 202 -12.40 4.47 -3.69
C ASP A 202 -12.50 2.96 -3.80
N LYS A 203 -11.49 2.22 -3.31
CA LYS A 203 -11.52 0.75 -3.34
C LYS A 203 -12.52 0.15 -2.38
N LEU A 204 -12.77 0.76 -1.23
CA LEU A 204 -13.87 0.34 -0.36
C LEU A 204 -15.24 0.58 -1.02
N SER A 205 -15.42 1.75 -1.64
CA SER A 205 -16.64 2.08 -2.41
C SER A 205 -16.86 1.09 -3.55
N GLU A 206 -15.81 0.70 -4.26
CA GLU A 206 -15.86 -0.33 -5.30
C GLU A 206 -16.28 -1.69 -4.74
N ILE A 207 -15.66 -2.14 -3.63
CA ILE A 207 -16.02 -3.39 -2.95
C ILE A 207 -17.49 -3.38 -2.51
N LEU A 208 -17.97 -2.27 -1.95
CA LEU A 208 -19.33 -2.12 -1.41
C LEU A 208 -20.43 -2.19 -2.48
N ARG A 209 -20.11 -2.01 -3.76
CA ARG A 209 -21.09 -2.13 -4.86
C ARG A 209 -21.66 -3.52 -4.99
N GLU A 210 -20.88 -4.56 -4.63
CA GLU A 210 -21.32 -5.93 -4.82
C GLU A 210 -20.78 -6.89 -3.73
N PRO A 211 -21.67 -7.57 -2.98
CA PRO A 211 -21.26 -8.58 -2.01
C PRO A 211 -20.65 -9.80 -2.71
N GLY A 212 -19.82 -10.54 -2.00
CA GLY A 212 -19.15 -11.74 -2.49
C GLY A 212 -17.68 -11.76 -2.16
N ARG A 213 -16.91 -12.48 -2.97
CA ARG A 213 -15.49 -12.74 -2.73
C ARG A 213 -14.62 -11.70 -3.44
N TRP A 214 -13.69 -11.13 -2.69
CA TRP A 214 -12.79 -10.09 -3.15
C TRP A 214 -11.36 -10.46 -2.82
N ILE A 215 -10.47 -10.26 -3.79
CA ILE A 215 -9.04 -10.17 -3.60
C ILE A 215 -8.70 -8.69 -3.47
N VAL A 216 -8.02 -8.33 -2.40
CA VAL A 216 -7.54 -6.97 -2.14
C VAL A 216 -6.04 -7.03 -2.19
N ALA A 217 -5.44 -6.18 -3.01
CA ALA A 217 -3.99 -6.06 -3.11
C ALA A 217 -3.55 -4.63 -2.79
N THR A 218 -2.37 -4.48 -2.20
CA THR A 218 -1.62 -3.23 -2.20
C THR A 218 -0.33 -3.45 -2.96
N SER A 219 -0.04 -2.59 -3.94
CA SER A 219 1.13 -2.81 -4.80
C SER A 219 1.79 -1.53 -5.27
N CYS A 220 3.12 -1.53 -5.27
CA CYS A 220 3.90 -0.60 -6.06
C CYS A 220 4.25 -1.24 -7.42
N ARG A 221 5.12 -0.65 -8.24
CA ARG A 221 5.55 -1.24 -9.51
C ARG A 221 6.25 -2.59 -9.35
N CYS A 222 6.85 -2.87 -8.19
CA CYS A 222 7.73 -4.02 -7.97
C CYS A 222 7.19 -5.08 -7.02
N HIS A 223 6.50 -4.68 -5.96
CA HIS A 223 6.13 -5.53 -4.84
C HIS A 223 4.65 -5.39 -4.52
N ALA A 224 4.06 -6.47 -4.02
CA ALA A 224 2.68 -6.51 -3.61
C ALA A 224 2.46 -7.39 -2.39
N VAL A 225 1.41 -7.04 -1.65
CA VAL A 225 0.80 -7.88 -0.63
C VAL A 225 -0.68 -8.06 -1.00
N VAL A 226 -1.19 -9.27 -0.84
CA VAL A 226 -2.48 -9.70 -1.36
C VAL A 226 -3.18 -10.57 -0.33
N ASP A 227 -4.44 -10.25 -0.03
CA ASP A 227 -5.31 -11.02 0.84
C ASP A 227 -6.70 -11.15 0.21
N ALA A 228 -7.53 -12.06 0.74
CA ALA A 228 -8.88 -12.26 0.24
C ALA A 228 -9.92 -12.31 1.37
N LEU A 229 -11.14 -11.87 1.04
CA LEU A 229 -12.28 -11.92 1.93
C LEU A 229 -13.56 -12.29 1.17
N ASN A 230 -14.58 -12.68 1.92
CA ASN A 230 -15.96 -12.72 1.47
C ASN A 230 -16.83 -11.92 2.43
N TRP A 231 -17.73 -11.10 1.89
CA TRP A 231 -18.71 -10.37 2.69
C TRP A 231 -20.07 -10.41 2.01
N GLY A 232 -21.14 -10.21 2.77
CA GLY A 232 -22.48 -10.13 2.23
C GLY A 232 -23.52 -9.82 3.31
N PRO A 233 -24.79 -9.62 2.93
CA PRO A 233 -25.86 -9.56 3.91
C PRO A 233 -25.91 -10.85 4.76
N PRO A 234 -26.34 -10.76 6.02
CA PRO A 234 -26.54 -11.92 6.88
C PRO A 234 -27.54 -12.93 6.31
#